data_AF-A0A661S4W5-F1
#
_entry.id   AF-A0A661S4W5-F1
#
_cell.length_a   1.000
_cell.length_b   1.000
_cell.length_c   1.000
_cell.angle_alpha   90.00
_cell.angle_beta   90.00
_cell.angle_gamma   90.00
#
_symmetry.space_group_name_H-M   'P 1'
#
loop_
_entity.id
_entity.type
_entity.pdbx_description
1 polymer ?
#
loop_
_entity_poly.entity_id
_entity_poly.type
_entity_poly.pdbx_seq_one_letter_code
_entity_poly.pdbx_strand_id
1 'polypeptide(L)'
;VCHGPKQCSGRPVCPVCGTPLENKGWLPRTLMTVIGFITWKRKVWRCPKGCKTGQIAPFDSELGLKPNQRTGTELKQTACVLAVFLPFNIAALLLKILLGQECQAKNQKFRHDMI
;
A
#
# COMPACT_ATOMS: atom_id res chain seq x y z
N VAL A 1 -14.07 -30.69 -6.93
CA VAL A 1 -15.05 -29.85 -6.21
C VAL A 1 -14.36 -29.32 -4.96
N CYS A 2 -14.32 -28.00 -4.76
CA CYS A 2 -13.61 -27.37 -3.65
C CYS A 2 -14.62 -26.98 -2.56
N HIS A 3 -14.43 -27.47 -1.33
CA HIS A 3 -15.23 -27.14 -0.15
C HIS A 3 -14.47 -26.17 0.75
N GLY A 4 -15.06 -24.99 1.02
CA GLY A 4 -14.55 -23.97 1.97
C GLY A 4 -14.16 -22.63 1.31
N PRO A 5 -14.13 -21.49 2.05
CA PRO A 5 -13.95 -20.13 1.52
C PRO A 5 -12.48 -19.83 1.16
N LYS A 6 -11.81 -20.79 0.52
CA LYS A 6 -10.53 -20.58 -0.15
C LYS A 6 -10.85 -20.38 -1.63
N GLN A 7 -10.95 -19.12 -2.06
CA GLN A 7 -11.13 -18.79 -3.46
C GLN A 7 -10.00 -19.41 -4.28
N CYS A 8 -10.35 -20.46 -5.01
CA CYS A 8 -9.59 -20.99 -6.14
C CYS A 8 -9.74 -19.99 -7.30
N SER A 9 -9.18 -18.79 -7.18
CA SER A 9 -9.14 -17.86 -8.30
C SER A 9 -8.20 -18.43 -9.36
N GLY A 10 -8.76 -18.70 -10.54
CA GLY A 10 -8.00 -19.10 -11.72
C GLY A 10 -6.88 -18.12 -12.02
N ARG A 11 -5.90 -18.56 -12.80
CA ARG A 11 -4.75 -17.75 -13.19
C ARG A 11 -5.20 -16.41 -13.77
N PRO A 12 -4.89 -15.26 -13.13
CA PRO A 12 -5.35 -13.97 -13.63
C PRO A 12 -4.70 -13.65 -14.97
N VAL A 13 -5.44 -12.96 -15.83
CA VAL A 13 -5.00 -12.55 -17.17
C VAL A 13 -4.46 -11.13 -17.15
N CYS A 14 -3.51 -10.84 -18.03
CA CYS A 14 -3.02 -9.48 -18.21
C CYS A 14 -4.10 -8.59 -18.85
N PRO A 15 -4.42 -7.41 -18.28
CA PRO A 15 -5.44 -6.53 -18.86
C PRO A 15 -4.99 -5.87 -20.18
N VAL A 16 -3.70 -5.92 -20.53
CA VAL A 16 -3.17 -5.31 -21.76
C VAL A 16 -3.07 -6.31 -22.90
N CYS A 17 -2.54 -7.51 -22.64
CA CYS A 17 -2.24 -8.49 -23.69
C CYS A 17 -3.05 -9.80 -23.59
N GLY A 18 -3.97 -9.90 -22.63
CA GLY A 18 -4.80 -11.10 -22.39
C GLY A 18 -4.02 -12.36 -21.96
N THR A 19 -2.69 -12.29 -21.90
CA THR A 19 -1.85 -13.46 -21.63
C THR A 19 -1.95 -13.86 -20.15
N PRO A 20 -2.02 -15.16 -19.82
CA PRO A 20 -2.06 -15.61 -18.42
C PRO A 20 -0.80 -15.16 -17.66
N LEU A 21 -0.99 -14.55 -16.50
CA LEU A 21 0.11 -13.99 -15.73
C LEU A 21 0.95 -15.09 -15.08
N GLU A 22 2.26 -14.88 -15.02
CA GLU A 22 3.20 -15.79 -14.35
C GLU A 22 3.21 -15.52 -12.84
N ASN A 23 3.14 -16.59 -12.05
CA ASN A 23 3.20 -16.50 -10.60
C ASN A 23 4.65 -16.18 -10.17
N LYS A 24 4.85 -15.06 -9.46
CA LYS A 24 6.16 -14.69 -8.89
C LYS A 24 6.32 -15.11 -7.43
N GLY A 25 5.33 -15.78 -6.87
CA GLY A 25 5.34 -16.29 -5.50
C GLY A 25 4.64 -15.34 -4.52
N TRP A 26 4.98 -15.54 -3.25
CA TRP A 26 4.44 -14.77 -2.15
C TRP A 26 5.40 -13.63 -1.79
N LEU A 27 4.93 -12.40 -1.85
CA LEU A 27 5.68 -11.24 -1.40
C LEU A 27 5.05 -10.66 -0.13
N PRO A 28 5.85 -10.30 0.88
CA PRO A 28 5.34 -9.59 2.04
C PRO A 28 4.97 -8.16 1.67
N ARG A 29 3.96 -7.62 2.34
CA ARG A 29 3.61 -6.20 2.30
C ARG A 29 3.28 -5.74 3.71
N THR A 30 3.75 -4.55 4.05
CA THR A 30 3.49 -3.90 5.33
C THR A 30 2.74 -2.59 5.10
N LEU A 31 1.69 -2.37 5.87
CA LEU A 31 0.88 -1.16 5.88
C LEU A 31 0.87 -0.57 7.30
N MET A 32 1.21 0.70 7.41
CA MET A 32 1.08 1.47 8.65
C MET A 32 -0.35 1.96 8.79
N THR A 33 -1.06 1.51 9.82
CA THR A 33 -2.45 1.87 10.13
C THR A 33 -2.55 2.53 11.49
N VAL A 34 -3.77 2.94 11.86
CA VAL A 34 -4.08 3.49 13.19
C VAL A 34 -3.83 2.45 14.30
N ILE A 35 -4.06 1.17 14.01
CA ILE A 35 -3.87 0.05 14.97
C ILE A 35 -2.39 -0.40 15.00
N GLY A 36 -1.59 0.04 14.02
CA GLY A 36 -0.17 -0.25 13.92
C GLY A 36 0.24 -0.86 12.58
N PHE A 37 1.39 -1.54 12.57
CA PHE A 37 1.91 -2.19 11.36
C PHE A 37 1.21 -3.51 11.08
N ILE A 38 0.44 -3.55 10.00
CA ILE A 38 -0.16 -4.78 9.49
C ILE A 38 0.77 -5.34 8.42
N THR A 39 1.33 -6.53 8.65
CA THR A 39 2.17 -7.23 7.67
C THR A 39 1.50 -8.53 7.23
N TRP A 40 1.37 -8.72 5.92
CA TRP A 40 0.81 -9.95 5.36
C TRP A 40 1.56 -10.38 4.11
N LYS A 41 1.43 -11.65 3.75
CA LYS A 41 1.95 -12.20 2.49
C LYS A 41 0.85 -12.16 1.45
N ARG A 42 1.18 -11.70 0.24
CA ARG A 42 0.27 -11.67 -0.91
C ARG A 42 0.88 -12.37 -2.10
N LYS A 43 0.03 -13.00 -2.91
CA LYS A 43 0.45 -13.66 -4.15
C LYS A 43 0.57 -12.62 -5.27
N VAL A 44 1.73 -12.54 -5.89
CA VAL A 44 2.02 -11.59 -6.97
C VAL A 44 2.15 -12.27 -8.31
N TRP A 45 1.65 -11.58 -9.33
CA TRP A 45 1.61 -12.04 -10.70
C TRP A 45 2.27 -11.02 -11.62
N ARG A 46 3.01 -11.48 -12.63
CA ARG A 46 3.64 -10.61 -13.62
C ARG A 46 3.37 -11.12 -15.03
N CYS A 47 3.18 -10.19 -15.97
CA CYS A 47 3.04 -10.57 -17.37
C CYS A 47 4.39 -11.10 -17.91
N PRO A 48 4.44 -12.31 -18.49
CA PRO A 48 5.67 -12.84 -19.07
C PRO A 48 6.11 -12.05 -20.32
N LYS A 49 5.15 -11.44 -21.04
CA LYS A 49 5.42 -10.57 -22.20
C LYS A 49 5.95 -9.18 -21.82
N GLY A 50 6.17 -8.90 -20.53
CA GLY A 50 6.76 -7.64 -20.09
C GLY A 50 5.86 -6.40 -20.24
N CYS A 51 4.53 -6.56 -20.30
CA CYS A 51 3.60 -5.41 -20.33
C CYS A 51 3.84 -4.45 -19.15
N LYS A 52 3.67 -3.14 -19.38
CA LYS A 52 3.91 -2.06 -18.39
C LYS A 52 2.91 -2.01 -17.22
N THR A 53 2.12 -3.06 -17.00
CA THR A 53 1.15 -3.19 -15.89
C THR A 53 1.77 -3.49 -14.52
N GLY A 54 3.11 -3.62 -14.43
CA GLY A 54 3.80 -3.91 -13.19
C GLY A 54 3.44 -5.28 -12.60
N GLN A 55 3.54 -5.40 -11.27
CA GLN A 55 3.09 -6.59 -10.53
C GLN A 55 1.60 -6.44 -10.19
N ILE A 56 0.82 -7.47 -10.47
CA ILE A 56 -0.61 -7.53 -10.18
C ILE A 56 -0.83 -8.43 -8.98
N ALA A 57 -1.54 -7.94 -7.97
CA ALA A 57 -1.96 -8.70 -6.81
C ALA A 57 -3.48 -8.56 -6.67
N PRO A 58 -4.28 -9.55 -7.13
CA PRO A 58 -5.75 -9.46 -7.09
C PRO A 58 -6.31 -9.14 -5.70
N PHE A 59 -5.66 -9.70 -4.67
CA PHE A 59 -6.03 -9.48 -3.27
C PHE A 59 -5.90 -8.02 -2.82
N ASP A 60 -5.02 -7.22 -3.43
CA ASP A 60 -4.97 -5.79 -3.14
C ASP A 60 -6.25 -5.07 -3.57
N SER A 61 -6.81 -5.45 -4.73
CA SER A 61 -8.01 -4.84 -5.28
C SER A 61 -9.24 -5.15 -4.43
N GLU A 62 -9.34 -6.39 -3.95
CA GLU A 62 -10.41 -6.82 -3.03
C GLU A 62 -10.33 -6.08 -1.69
N LEU A 63 -9.11 -5.79 -1.21
CA LEU A 63 -8.87 -4.98 -0.01
C LEU A 63 -8.99 -3.46 -0.26
N GLY A 64 -9.24 -3.01 -1.49
CA GLY A 64 -9.29 -1.59 -1.84
C GLY A 64 -7.95 -0.85 -1.68
N LEU A 65 -6.83 -1.58 -1.67
CA LEU A 65 -5.50 -1.02 -1.45
C LEU A 65 -4.93 -0.45 -2.74
N LYS A 66 -4.42 0.78 -2.68
CA LYS A 66 -3.73 1.40 -3.82
C LYS A 66 -2.33 0.79 -4.01
N PRO A 67 -1.81 0.74 -5.25
CA PRO A 67 -0.43 0.35 -5.51
C PRO A 67 0.56 1.19 -4.69
N ASN A 68 1.60 0.55 -4.14
CA ASN A 68 2.65 1.20 -3.32
C ASN A 68 2.16 1.97 -2.07
N GLN A 69 0.90 1.81 -1.67
CA GLN A 69 0.39 2.38 -0.43
C GLN A 69 1.10 1.74 0.76
N ARG A 70 1.83 2.56 1.53
CA ARG A 70 2.50 2.18 2.79
C ARG A 70 1.76 2.63 4.04
N THR A 71 0.81 3.55 3.89
CA THR A 71 0.11 4.21 5.00
C THR A 71 -1.39 4.16 4.75
N GLY A 72 -2.16 3.80 5.77
CA GLY A 72 -3.62 3.83 5.76
C GLY A 72 -4.16 5.24 5.55
N THR A 73 -5.34 5.33 4.95
CA THR A 73 -5.99 6.62 4.65
C THR A 73 -6.38 7.36 5.94
N GLU A 74 -6.93 6.63 6.91
CA GLU A 74 -7.33 7.16 8.22
C GLU A 74 -6.14 7.81 8.94
N LEU A 75 -4.99 7.13 8.97
CA LEU A 75 -3.79 7.66 9.59
C LEU A 75 -3.33 8.98 8.94
N LYS A 76 -3.45 9.10 7.61
CA LYS A 76 -3.17 10.35 6.91
C LYS A 76 -4.15 11.45 7.27
N GLN A 77 -5.44 11.13 7.36
CA GLN A 77 -6.48 12.10 7.73
C GLN A 77 -6.24 12.61 9.16
N THR A 78 -6.02 11.72 10.12
CA THR A 78 -5.70 12.10 11.50
C THR A 78 -4.44 12.95 11.58
N ALA A 79 -3.39 12.58 10.84
CA ALA A 79 -2.16 13.38 10.77
C ALA A 79 -2.41 14.77 10.17
N CYS A 80 -3.22 14.87 9.12
CA CYS A 80 -3.61 16.15 8.53
C CYS A 80 -4.40 17.02 9.52
N VAL A 81 -5.37 16.45 10.24
CA VAL A 81 -6.14 17.18 11.26
C VAL A 81 -5.22 17.71 12.35
N LEU A 82 -4.31 16.88 12.87
CA LEU A 82 -3.35 17.32 13.89
C LEU A 82 -2.41 18.42 13.38
N ALA A 83 -1.97 18.34 12.12
CA ALA A 83 -1.09 19.33 11.52
C ALA A 83 -1.75 20.71 11.30
N VAL A 84 -3.08 20.79 11.25
CA VAL A 84 -3.80 22.08 11.18
C VAL A 84 -3.72 22.84 12.50
N PHE A 85 -3.77 22.14 13.63
CA PHE A 85 -3.83 22.75 14.96
C PHE A 85 -2.46 22.86 15.65
N LEU A 86 -1.47 22.07 15.22
CA LEU A 86 -0.23 21.88 15.95
C LEU A 86 0.99 21.99 15.03
N PRO A 87 2.11 22.55 15.52
CA PRO A 87 3.40 22.44 14.84
C PRO A 87 3.76 20.98 14.59
N PHE A 88 4.40 20.71 13.45
CA PHE A 88 4.72 19.34 13.00
C PHE A 88 5.37 18.47 14.08
N ASN A 89 6.30 19.03 14.86
CA ASN A 89 6.99 18.29 15.92
C ASN A 89 6.01 17.77 17.00
N ILE A 90 5.05 18.60 17.41
CA ILE A 90 4.04 18.22 18.40
C ILE A 90 3.04 17.23 17.81
N ALA A 91 2.60 17.44 16.57
CA ALA A 91 1.72 16.50 15.87
C ALA A 91 2.37 15.11 15.71
N ALA A 92 3.66 15.05 15.34
CA ALA A 92 4.41 13.81 15.20
C ALA A 92 4.60 13.10 16.55
N LEU A 93 4.88 13.86 17.62
CA LEU A 93 4.98 13.31 18.98
C LEU A 93 3.64 12.72 19.44
N LEU A 94 2.52 13.42 19.21
CA LEU A 94 1.19 12.93 19.58
C LEU A 94 0.79 11.70 18.78
N LEU A 95 1.05 11.65 17.46
CA LEU A 95 0.82 10.45 16.65
C LEU A 95 1.63 9.26 17.17
N LYS A 96 2.88 9.50 17.59
CA LYS A 96 3.73 8.47 18.19
C LYS A 96 3.16 7.97 19.53
N ILE A 97 2.71 8.86 20.41
CA ILE A 97 2.15 8.49 21.72
C ILE A 97 0.82 7.74 21.55
N LEU A 98 -0.07 8.24 20.70
CA LEU A 98 -1.42 7.71 20.56
C LEU A 98 -1.48 6.41 19.77
N LEU A 99 -0.63 6.27 18.74
CA LEU A 99 -0.72 5.17 17.77
C LEU A 99 0.52 4.27 17.77
N GLY A 100 1.53 4.60 18.58
CA GLY A 100 2.84 3.92 18.56
C GLY A 100 3.58 4.07 17.24
N GLN A 101 3.19 5.01 16.36
CA GLN A 101 3.72 5.15 15.01
C GLN A 101 4.68 6.33 14.87
N GLU A 102 5.87 6.08 14.33
CA GLU A 102 6.80 7.15 13.97
C GLU A 102 6.49 7.70 12.58
N CYS A 103 6.03 8.95 12.52
CA CYS A 103 5.84 9.67 11.27
C CYS A 103 7.07 10.54 10.99
N GLN A 104 7.86 10.19 9.99
CA GLN A 104 8.94 11.05 9.51
C GLN A 104 8.42 12.03 8.46
N ALA A 105 8.81 13.31 8.58
CA ALA A 105 8.60 14.25 7.50
C ALA A 105 9.42 13.81 6.30
N LYS A 106 8.76 13.58 5.15
CA LYS A 106 9.48 13.54 3.89
C LYS A 106 9.82 14.96 3.53
N ASN A 107 11.10 15.31 3.66
CA ASN A 107 11.62 16.57 3.16
C ASN A 107 11.55 16.54 1.63
N GLN A 108 10.40 16.94 1.07
CA GLN A 108 10.28 17.18 -0.35
C GLN A 108 11.11 18.43 -0.62
N LYS A 109 12.35 18.24 -1.08
CA LYS A 109 13.16 19.34 -1.62
C LYS A 109 12.32 20.06 -2.67
N PHE A 110 11.71 21.19 -2.29
CA PHE A 110 11.21 22.17 -3.22
C PHE A 110 12.44 22.73 -3.93
N ARG A 111 12.73 22.15 -5.11
CA ARG A 111 13.66 22.73 -6.06
C ARG A 111 13.04 24.07 -6.48
N HIS A 112 13.46 25.14 -5.82
CA HIS A 112 13.29 26.49 -6.32
C HIS A 112 14.18 26.61 -7.56
N ASP A 113 13.60 26.35 -8.74
CA ASP A 113 14.12 26.84 -10.01
C ASP A 113 13.00 27.70 -10.61
N MET A 114 13.26 29.02 -10.66
CA MET A 114 12.60 30.13 -11.38
C MET A 114 12.36 31.33 -10.45
N ILE A 115 13.33 32.25 -10.38
CA ILE A 115 13.39 33.51 -11.16
C ILE A 115 14.88 33.79 -11.41
#